data_AF-A0A0F8YMJ4-F1
#
_entry.id   AF-A0A0F8YMJ4-F1
#
_cell.length_a   1.000
_cell.length_b   1.000
_cell.length_c   1.000
_cell.angle_alpha   90.00
_cell.angle_beta   90.00
_cell.angle_gamma   90.00
#
_symmetry.space_group_name_H-M   'P 1'
#
loop_
_entity.id
_entity.type
_entity.pdbx_description
1 polymer ?
#
loop_
_entity_poly.entity_id
_entity_poly.type
_entity_poly.pdbx_seq_one_letter_code
_entity_poly.pdbx_strand_id
1 'polypeptide(L)'
;VATLTAATYTPTGTVPPTKRAIITLEDAHVRWRADGTNPSVSTGHLLKIDDVIVLDSIEEIRNFAIIGLSPTSASIMISYER
;
A
#
# COMPACT_ATOMS: atom_id res chain seq x y z
N VAL A 1 31.07 5.53 5.12
CA VAL A 1 30.18 4.36 4.92
C VAL A 1 29.03 4.53 5.90
N ALA A 2 27.84 4.89 5.43
CA ALA A 2 26.68 5.11 6.30
C ALA A 2 25.76 3.90 6.24
N THR A 3 25.60 3.24 7.39
CA THR A 3 24.73 2.08 7.60
C THR A 3 23.29 2.52 7.84
N LEU A 4 22.34 1.92 7.11
CA LEU A 4 20.90 2.17 7.25
C LEU A 4 20.30 1.20 8.28
N THR A 5 20.00 1.67 9.48
CA THR A 5 19.07 0.99 10.40
C THR A 5 17.66 1.45 10.08
N ALA A 6 16.75 0.50 9.82
CA ALA A 6 15.37 0.71 9.40
C ALA A 6 14.73 1.95 10.06
N ALA A 7 14.41 2.95 9.24
CA ALA A 7 13.73 4.15 9.69
C ALA A 7 12.26 3.80 9.96
N THR A 8 11.91 3.53 11.22
CA THR A 8 10.52 3.58 11.64
C THR A 8 10.07 5.04 11.54
N TYR A 9 9.16 5.33 10.62
CA TYR A 9 8.55 6.66 10.50
C TYR A 9 7.62 6.90 11.68
N THR A 10 8.14 7.56 12.71
CA THR A 10 7.39 7.94 13.92
C THR A 10 7.35 9.47 14.03
N PRO A 11 6.50 10.16 13.25
CA PRO A 11 6.40 11.61 13.35
C PRO A 11 5.82 12.02 14.71
N THR A 12 6.54 12.84 15.45
CA THR A 12 6.03 13.54 16.65
C THR A 12 5.68 15.00 16.30
N GLY A 13 4.57 15.50 16.87
CA GLY A 13 3.95 16.77 16.49
C GLY A 13 2.82 16.61 15.47
N THR A 14 1.99 17.64 15.29
CA THR A 14 0.92 17.68 14.26
C THR A 14 1.56 17.77 12.87
N VAL A 15 2.18 16.69 12.42
CA VAL A 15 2.66 16.54 11.05
C VAL A 15 1.42 16.50 10.16
N PRO A 16 1.30 17.39 9.15
CA PRO A 16 0.20 17.33 8.20
C PRO A 16 0.11 15.90 7.67
N PRO A 17 -1.08 15.27 7.72
CA PRO A 17 -1.22 13.87 7.35
C PRO A 17 -0.66 13.67 5.94
N THR A 18 0.12 12.61 5.74
CA THR A 18 0.57 12.16 4.42
C THR A 18 -0.63 12.23 3.48
N LYS A 19 -0.52 13.05 2.43
CA LYS A 19 -1.65 13.34 1.56
C LYS A 19 -1.86 12.26 0.54
N ARG A 20 -0.81 11.49 0.20
CA ARG A 20 -0.91 10.56 -0.91
C ARG A 20 0.07 9.40 -0.82
N ALA A 21 -0.39 8.20 -1.14
CA ALA A 21 0.45 7.04 -1.39
C ALA A 21 0.19 6.51 -2.81
N ILE A 22 1.26 6.26 -3.54
CA ILE A 22 1.24 5.66 -4.87
C ILE A 22 1.78 4.24 -4.73
N ILE A 23 0.99 3.27 -5.16
CA ILE A 23 1.30 1.85 -5.02
C ILE A 23 1.26 1.21 -6.41
N THR A 24 2.31 0.48 -6.76
CA THR A 24 2.43 -0.24 -8.03
C THR A 24 2.70 -1.72 -7.80
N LEU A 25 2.34 -2.53 -8.79
CA LEU A 25 2.39 -4.00 -8.74
C LEU A 25 3.16 -4.56 -9.94
N GLU A 26 4.14 -5.42 -9.69
CA GLU A 26 5.07 -5.88 -10.73
C GLU A 26 4.78 -7.31 -11.22
N ASP A 27 4.40 -8.24 -10.31
CA ASP A 27 4.53 -9.67 -10.63
C ASP A 27 3.22 -10.46 -10.77
N ALA A 28 2.21 -10.18 -9.96
CA ALA A 28 1.01 -11.01 -9.89
C ALA A 28 -0.20 -10.22 -9.42
N HIS A 29 -1.38 -10.54 -9.95
CA HIS A 29 -2.65 -9.89 -9.59
C HIS A 29 -2.98 -10.05 -8.10
N VAL A 30 -3.54 -8.98 -7.53
CA VAL A 30 -3.89 -8.88 -6.11
C VAL A 30 -5.29 -8.30 -5.93
N ARG A 31 -5.88 -8.52 -4.75
CA ARG A 31 -7.07 -7.78 -4.31
C ARG A 31 -6.75 -6.89 -3.14
N TRP A 32 -7.26 -5.68 -3.17
CA TRP A 32 -7.03 -4.69 -2.14
C TRP A 32 -8.31 -4.01 -1.66
N ARG A 33 -8.24 -3.44 -0.45
CA ARG A 33 -9.22 -2.53 0.13
C ARG A 33 -8.48 -1.45 0.92
N ALA A 34 -9.13 -0.31 1.12
CA ALA A 34 -8.63 0.79 1.95
C ALA A 34 -9.65 1.25 3.00
N ASP A 35 -10.68 0.42 3.26
CA ASP A 35 -11.79 0.72 4.18
C ASP A 35 -11.63 0.06 5.56
N GLY A 36 -10.50 -0.59 5.81
CA GLY A 36 -10.14 -1.19 7.10
C GLY A 36 -10.62 -2.62 7.23
N THR A 37 -11.25 -3.17 6.19
CA THR A 37 -11.61 -4.58 6.13
C THR A 37 -10.64 -5.36 5.25
N ASN A 38 -10.40 -6.62 5.61
CA ASN A 38 -9.50 -7.48 4.83
C ASN A 38 -10.15 -7.86 3.49
N PRO A 39 -9.43 -7.75 2.36
CA PRO A 39 -9.86 -8.37 1.11
C PRO A 39 -9.84 -9.89 1.22
N SER A 40 -10.60 -10.54 0.36
CA SER A 40 -10.63 -12.00 0.19
C SER A 40 -10.50 -12.35 -1.29
N VAL A 41 -10.34 -13.63 -1.62
CA VAL A 41 -10.20 -14.08 -3.03
C VAL A 41 -11.36 -13.62 -3.93
N SER A 42 -12.53 -13.35 -3.36
CA SER A 42 -13.73 -12.87 -4.05
C SER A 42 -14.11 -11.42 -3.72
N THR A 43 -13.53 -10.82 -2.69
CA THR A 43 -13.96 -9.53 -2.13
C THR A 43 -12.83 -8.50 -2.14
N GLY A 44 -13.11 -7.30 -2.66
CA GLY A 44 -12.15 -6.21 -2.79
C GLY A 44 -11.88 -5.84 -4.25
N HIS A 45 -11.13 -4.77 -4.46
CA HIS A 45 -10.79 -4.25 -5.78
C HIS A 45 -9.67 -5.09 -6.40
N LEU A 46 -9.85 -5.55 -7.64
CA LEU A 46 -8.81 -6.25 -8.37
C LEU A 46 -7.80 -5.23 -8.87
N LEU A 47 -6.53 -5.44 -8.53
CA LEU A 47 -5.41 -4.70 -9.08
C LEU A 47 -4.64 -5.62 -10.02
N LYS A 48 -4.45 -5.18 -11.27
CA LYS A 48 -3.66 -5.92 -12.25
C LYS A 48 -2.19 -5.49 -12.19
N ILE A 49 -1.34 -6.29 -12.84
CA ILE A 49 0.06 -5.92 -13.06
C ILE A 49 0.08 -4.63 -13.90
N ASP A 50 1.03 -3.75 -13.61
CA ASP A 50 1.19 -2.41 -14.21
C ASP A 50 0.10 -1.37 -13.85
N ASP A 51 -0.94 -1.76 -13.10
CA ASP A 51 -1.90 -0.79 -12.56
C ASP A 51 -1.29 -0.02 -11.37
N VAL A 52 -1.77 1.22 -11.20
CA VAL A 52 -1.36 2.11 -10.11
C VAL A 52 -2.55 2.36 -9.18
N ILE A 53 -2.36 2.13 -7.89
CA ILE A 53 -3.29 2.59 -6.85
C ILE A 53 -2.78 3.92 -6.33
N VAL A 54 -3.71 4.85 -6.17
CA VAL A 54 -3.48 6.11 -5.49
C VAL A 54 -4.41 6.16 -4.29
N LEU A 55 -3.84 6.33 -3.10
CA LEU A 55 -4.59 6.58 -1.87
C LEU A 55 -4.37 8.05 -1.50
N ASP A 56 -5.43 8.84 -1.40
CA ASP A 56 -5.36 10.31 -1.26
C ASP A 56 -5.69 10.78 0.18
N SER A 57 -5.84 9.85 1.12
CA SER A 57 -6.10 10.15 2.52
C SER A 57 -5.29 9.27 3.47
N ILE A 58 -4.97 9.83 4.64
CA ILE A 58 -4.28 9.08 5.70
C ILE A 58 -5.10 7.91 6.23
N GLU A 59 -6.42 8.01 6.18
CA GLU A 59 -7.31 6.93 6.61
C GLU A 59 -7.21 5.76 5.65
N GLU A 60 -7.29 5.99 4.35
CA GLU A 60 -7.08 4.96 3.33
C GLU A 60 -5.70 4.31 3.44
N ILE A 61 -4.66 5.11 3.65
CA ILE A 61 -3.28 4.61 3.83
C ILE A 61 -3.18 3.70 5.06
N ARG A 62 -3.82 4.05 6.18
CA ARG A 62 -3.82 3.23 7.41
C ARG A 62 -4.65 1.96 7.28
N ASN A 63 -5.73 2.05 6.53
CA ASN A 63 -6.73 1.00 6.37
C ASN A 63 -6.45 0.12 5.13
N PHE A 64 -5.34 0.36 4.44
CA PHE A 64 -4.94 -0.38 3.26
C PHE A 64 -4.58 -1.83 3.63
N ALA A 65 -5.29 -2.77 3.00
CA ALA A 65 -5.04 -4.20 3.12
C ALA A 65 -5.06 -4.84 1.73
N ILE A 66 -4.19 -5.81 1.51
CA ILE A 66 -4.00 -6.47 0.22
C ILE A 66 -3.74 -7.97 0.38
N ILE A 67 -4.21 -8.76 -0.57
CA ILE A 67 -3.92 -10.19 -0.66
C ILE A 67 -3.49 -10.60 -2.07
N GLY A 68 -2.56 -11.55 -2.14
CA GLY A 68 -2.23 -12.25 -3.38
C GLY A 68 -3.38 -13.15 -3.82
N LEU A 69 -3.67 -13.18 -5.12
CA LEU A 69 -4.61 -14.15 -5.72
C LEU A 69 -3.91 -15.39 -6.29
N SER A 70 -2.58 -15.32 -6.44
CA SER A 70 -1.75 -16.39 -6.97
C SER A 70 -0.92 -17.04 -5.84
N PRO A 71 -0.55 -18.32 -5.97
CA PRO A 71 0.51 -18.91 -5.14
C PRO A 71 1.88 -18.25 -5.36
N THR A 72 2.08 -17.52 -6.46
CA THR A 72 3.29 -16.72 -6.70
C THR A 72 3.28 -15.49 -5.80
N SER A 73 4.43 -15.18 -5.18
CA SER A 73 4.63 -13.93 -4.45
C SER A 73 4.48 -12.73 -5.39
N ALA A 74 3.81 -11.69 -4.92
CA ALA A 74 3.67 -10.42 -5.64
C ALA A 74 4.58 -9.37 -5.01
N SER A 75 5.40 -8.68 -5.80
CA SER A 75 6.15 -7.51 -5.35
C SER A 75 5.29 -6.25 -5.48
N ILE A 76 5.28 -5.46 -4.42
CA ILE A 76 4.53 -4.21 -4.32
C ILE A 76 5.52 -3.10 -3.99
N MET A 77 5.50 -2.03 -4.78
CA MET A 77 6.29 -0.83 -4.52
C MET A 77 5.37 0.29 -4.01
N ILE A 78 5.79 0.97 -2.95
CA ILE A 78 5.00 2.04 -2.31
C ILE A 78 5.86 3.31 -2.25
N SER A 79 5.32 4.39 -2.80
CA SER A 79 5.87 5.74 -2.68
C SER A 79 4.92 6.63 -1.90
N TYR A 80 5.44 7.32 -0.88
CA TYR A 80 4.65 8.25 -0.06
C TYR A 80 4.95 9.69 -0.47
N GLU A 81 3.91 10.46 -0.76
CA GLU A 81 3.98 11.89 -1.09
C GLU A 81 3.34 12.73 0.03
N ARG A 82 3.88 13.94 0.24
CA ARG A 82 3.47 14.86 1.32
C ARG A 82 2.71 16.06 0.80
#